data_AF-A0A800BWS4-F1
#
_entry.id   AF-A0A800BWS4-F1
#
_cell.length_a   1.000
_cell.length_b   1.000
_cell.length_c   1.000
_cell.angle_alpha   90.00
_cell.angle_beta   90.00
_cell.angle_gamma   90.00
#
_symmetry.space_group_name_H-M   'P 1'
#
loop_
_entity.id
_entity.type
_entity.pdbx_description
1 polymer ?
#
loop_
_entity_poly.entity_id
_entity_poly.type
_entity_poly.pdbx_seq_one_letter_code
_entity_poly.pdbx_strand_id
1 'polypeptide(L)'
;MHWIDTTPRLQQFLKPLGDGGLLALDTEFLRTDTYYPKLCLIQLARQDGEIALIDPLRCDLSPLWACLRNPAVTVIIHAAFQDLEVLYQSGGVLPARLVDTQLVAL
;
A
#
# COMPACT_ATOMS: atom_id res chain seq x y z
N MET A 1 -4.82 5.29 14.69
CA MET A 1 -5.28 5.39 13.27
C MET A 1 -4.97 6.79 12.76
N HIS A 2 -4.24 6.90 11.67
CA HIS A 2 -3.73 8.16 11.12
C HIS A 2 -4.36 8.46 9.76
N TRP A 3 -4.96 9.65 9.62
CA TRP A 3 -5.28 10.18 8.30
C TRP A 3 -4.05 10.85 7.70
N ILE A 4 -3.62 10.42 6.52
CA ILE A 4 -2.41 10.89 5.84
C ILE A 4 -2.79 11.47 4.48
N ASP A 5 -2.71 12.79 4.38
CA ASP A 5 -2.97 13.57 3.16
C ASP A 5 -1.79 14.46 2.77
N THR A 6 -0.61 14.22 3.36
CA THR A 6 0.62 14.95 3.05
C THR A 6 1.82 14.02 3.00
N THR A 7 2.75 14.28 2.08
CA THR A 7 3.96 13.47 1.87
C THR A 7 4.84 13.34 3.13
N PRO A 8 5.07 14.38 3.94
CA PRO A 8 5.87 14.25 5.16
C PRO A 8 5.24 13.29 6.19
N ARG A 9 3.91 13.29 6.32
CA ARG A 9 3.21 12.36 7.23
C ARG A 9 3.31 10.92 6.73
N LEU A 10 3.25 10.71 5.41
CA LEU A 10 3.49 9.40 4.80
C LEU A 10 4.91 8.90 5.10
N GLN A 11 5.93 9.73 4.86
CA GLN A 11 7.32 9.38 5.16
C GLN A 11 7.52 9.04 6.64
N GLN A 12 6.93 9.84 7.54
CA GLN A 12 7.01 9.59 8.98
C GLN A 12 6.36 8.27 9.37
N PHE A 13 5.20 7.94 8.79
CA PHE A 13 4.51 6.68 9.05
C PHE A 13 5.32 5.47 8.56
N LEU A 14 5.98 5.58 7.41
CA LEU A 14 6.79 4.49 6.85
C LEU A 14 8.17 4.33 7.52
N LYS A 15 8.71 5.38 8.16
CA LYS A 15 10.08 5.39 8.71
C LYS A 15 10.43 4.23 9.64
N PRO A 16 9.53 3.73 10.51
CA PRO A 16 9.84 2.58 11.39
C PRO A 16 9.87 1.22 10.69
N LEU A 17 9.50 1.13 9.41
CA LEU A 17 9.65 -0.10 8.62
C LEU A 17 11.14 -0.34 8.33
N GLY A 18 11.81 -1.07 9.22
CA GLY A 18 13.19 -1.51 9.07
C GLY A 18 13.30 -2.87 8.38
N ASP A 19 14.45 -3.53 8.60
CA ASP A 19 14.70 -4.87 8.08
C ASP A 19 13.71 -5.88 8.67
N GLY A 20 13.05 -6.65 7.80
CA GLY A 20 12.00 -7.59 8.22
C GLY A 20 10.68 -6.91 8.56
N GLY A 21 10.46 -5.66 8.13
CA GLY A 21 9.19 -4.97 8.35
C GLY A 21 8.01 -5.71 7.72
N LEU A 22 6.90 -5.79 8.45
CA LEU A 22 5.61 -6.29 7.94
C LEU A 22 4.64 -5.13 7.77
N LEU A 23 4.03 -5.06 6.59
CA LEU A 23 3.07 -4.03 6.22
C LEU A 23 1.84 -4.67 5.58
N ALA A 24 0.69 -4.64 6.26
CA ALA A 24 -0.57 -4.96 5.62
C ALA A 24 -1.01 -3.80 4.73
N LEU A 25 -1.54 -4.11 3.55
CA LEU A 25 -2.00 -3.15 2.56
C LEU A 25 -3.34 -3.59 1.99
N ASP A 26 -4.22 -2.62 1.80
CA ASP A 26 -5.51 -2.75 1.11
C ASP A 26 -5.79 -1.46 0.35
N THR A 27 -6.54 -1.52 -0.77
CA THR A 27 -6.82 -0.35 -1.60
C THR A 27 -8.31 -0.17 -1.90
N GLU A 28 -8.77 1.07 -1.86
CA GLU A 28 -10.10 1.44 -2.38
C GLU A 28 -9.94 2.16 -3.71
N PHE A 29 -10.73 1.77 -4.71
CA PHE A 29 -10.67 2.34 -6.04
C PHE A 29 -12.04 2.38 -6.71
N LEU A 30 -12.20 3.32 -7.64
CA LEU A 30 -13.40 3.44 -8.46
C LEU A 30 -13.16 2.88 -9.86
N ARG A 31 -14.08 2.02 -10.32
CA ARG A 31 -14.15 1.46 -11.68
C ARG A 31 -15.43 1.89 -12.38
N THR A 32 -15.60 3.19 -12.55
CA THR A 32 -16.75 3.76 -13.26
C THR A 32 -16.26 4.71 -14.35
N ASP A 33 -16.70 4.46 -15.58
CA ASP A 33 -16.49 5.34 -16.74
C ASP A 33 -15.03 5.56 -17.17
N THR A 34 -14.07 4.84 -16.60
CA THR A 34 -12.66 4.87 -16.99
C THR A 34 -12.10 3.49 -17.27
N TYR A 35 -11.19 3.40 -18.25
CA TYR A 35 -10.52 2.15 -18.62
C TYR A 35 -9.64 1.61 -17.49
N TYR A 36 -8.93 2.50 -16.78
CA TYR A 36 -8.13 2.16 -15.61
C TYR A 36 -8.86 2.53 -14.30
N PRO A 37 -8.74 1.70 -13.24
CA PRO A 37 -9.27 2.03 -11.93
C PRO A 37 -8.59 3.28 -11.37
N LYS A 38 -9.37 4.16 -10.74
CA LYS A 38 -8.84 5.32 -10.03
C LYS A 38 -8.61 4.95 -8.57
N LEU A 39 -7.37 4.99 -8.12
CA LEU A 39 -7.02 4.78 -6.71
C LEU A 39 -7.57 5.93 -5.85
N CYS A 40 -8.36 5.59 -4.84
CA CYS A 40 -9.09 6.54 -3.99
C CYS A 40 -8.62 6.53 -2.54
N LEU A 41 -8.17 5.38 -2.03
CA LEU A 41 -7.62 5.26 -0.68
C LEU A 41 -6.60 4.12 -0.64
N ILE A 42 -5.58 4.26 0.22
CA ILE A 42 -4.71 3.14 0.60
C ILE A 42 -4.77 2.98 2.11
N GLN A 43 -5.10 1.78 2.56
CA GLN A 43 -5.07 1.40 3.96
C GLN A 43 -3.76 0.68 4.24
N LEU A 44 -3.03 1.13 5.27
CA LEU A 44 -1.81 0.47 5.73
C LEU A 44 -1.93 0.11 7.20
N ALA A 45 -1.44 -1.06 7.58
CA ALA A 45 -1.23 -1.42 8.98
C ALA A 45 0.18 -1.98 9.18
N ARG A 46 0.89 -1.46 10.17
CA ARG A 46 2.22 -1.93 10.55
C ARG A 46 2.12 -2.99 11.65
N GLN A 47 3.19 -3.75 11.82
CA GLN A 47 3.29 -4.79 12.84
C GLN A 47 3.18 -4.26 14.29
N ASP A 48 3.49 -2.98 14.52
CA ASP A 48 3.35 -2.33 15.83
C ASP A 48 1.91 -1.87 16.15
N GLY A 49 0.93 -2.22 15.30
CA GLY A 49 -0.49 -1.92 15.49
C GLY A 49 -0.90 -0.54 14.95
N GLU A 50 0.04 0.25 14.44
CA GLU A 50 -0.27 1.56 13.88
C GLU A 50 -0.89 1.43 12.49
N ILE A 51 -2.04 2.10 12.30
CA ILE A 51 -2.85 2.05 11.08
C ILE A 51 -2.89 3.43 10.45
N ALA A 52 -2.77 3.50 9.12
CA ALA A 52 -2.94 4.71 8.33
C ALA A 52 -3.97 4.55 7.21
N LEU A 53 -4.70 5.62 6.95
CA LEU A 53 -5.55 5.82 5.77
C LEU A 53 -4.90 6.94 4.95
N ILE A 54 -4.44 6.62 3.75
CA ILE A 54 -3.70 7.54 2.88
C ILE A 54 -4.64 8.03 1.79
N ASP A 55 -4.74 9.36 1.65
CA ASP A 55 -5.41 10.02 0.52
C ASP A 55 -4.41 10.15 -0.64
N PRO A 56 -4.52 9.31 -1.68
CA PRO A 56 -3.61 9.31 -2.83
C PRO A 56 -3.74 10.56 -3.70
N LEU A 57 -4.82 11.34 -3.56
CA LEU A 57 -5.08 12.54 -4.35
C LEU A 57 -4.43 13.79 -3.75
N ARG A 58 -3.98 13.72 -2.49
CA ARG A 58 -3.44 14.87 -1.74
C ARG A 58 -1.95 14.78 -1.42
N CYS A 59 -1.34 13.62 -1.59
CA CYS A 59 0.08 13.42 -1.29
C CYS A 59 0.84 12.68 -2.40
N ASP A 60 2.16 12.85 -2.41
CA ASP A 60 3.05 12.08 -3.27
C ASP A 60 3.30 10.68 -2.67
N LEU A 61 2.94 9.65 -3.44
CA LEU A 61 3.06 8.25 -3.05
C LEU A 61 4.45 7.65 -3.33
N SER A 62 5.38 8.41 -3.91
CA SER A 62 6.75 7.95 -4.18
C SER A 62 7.45 7.28 -2.97
N PRO A 63 7.28 7.76 -1.72
CA PRO A 63 7.82 7.07 -0.53
C PRO A 63 7.22 5.67 -0.31
N LEU A 64 5.91 5.51 -0.55
CA LEU A 64 5.25 4.21 -0.48
C LEU A 64 5.76 3.29 -1.60
N TRP A 65 5.88 3.79 -2.82
CA TRP A 65 6.43 3.01 -3.94
C TRP A 65 7.85 2.51 -3.67
N ALA A 66 8.70 3.33 -3.06
CA ALA A 66 10.03 2.93 -2.63
C ALA A 66 9.97 1.85 -1.53
N CYS A 67 9.04 1.98 -0.58
CA CYS A 67 8.80 0.97 0.46
C CYS A 67 8.36 -0.37 -0.13
N LEU A 68 7.41 -0.38 -1.07
CA LEU A 68 6.94 -1.62 -1.72
C LEU A 68 8.06 -2.33 -2.49
N ARG A 69 9.00 -1.59 -3.09
CA ARG A 69 10.17 -2.18 -3.77
C ARG A 69 11.24 -2.70 -2.82
N ASN A 70 11.18 -2.39 -1.53
CA ASN A 70 12.18 -2.83 -0.58
C ASN A 70 11.99 -4.33 -0.27
N PRO A 71 12.91 -5.23 -0.65
CA PRO A 71 12.76 -6.66 -0.38
C PRO A 71 12.83 -7.00 1.12
N ALA A 72 13.31 -6.07 1.95
CA ALA A 72 13.32 -6.22 3.40
C ALA A 72 11.93 -6.03 4.03
N VAL A 73 10.96 -5.46 3.29
CA VAL A 73 9.57 -5.28 3.74
C VAL A 73 8.70 -6.36 3.10
N THR A 74 7.98 -7.11 3.94
CA THR A 74 6.96 -8.06 3.50
C THR A 74 5.62 -7.35 3.49
N VAL A 75 5.00 -7.27 2.31
CA VAL A 75 3.67 -6.70 2.14
C VAL A 75 2.64 -7.83 2.22
N ILE A 76 1.62 -7.64 3.04
CA ILE A 76 0.54 -8.61 3.26
C ILE A 76 -0.74 -8.03 2.69
N ILE A 77 -1.41 -8.75 1.80
CA ILE A 77 -2.69 -8.37 1.19
C ILE A 77 -3.63 -9.58 1.26
N HIS A 78 -4.94 -9.38 1.19
CA HIS A 78 -5.92 -10.46 1.05
C HIS A 78 -6.58 -10.39 -0.32
N ALA A 79 -6.53 -11.47 -1.11
CA ALA A 79 -7.09 -11.51 -2.46
C ALA A 79 -6.52 -10.41 -3.37
N ALA A 80 -5.19 -10.32 -3.42
CA ALA A 80 -4.41 -9.16 -3.84
C ALA A 80 -4.51 -8.80 -5.34
N PHE A 81 -5.19 -9.61 -6.15
CA PHE A 81 -5.13 -9.51 -7.60
C PHE A 81 -5.52 -8.10 -8.12
N GLN A 82 -6.60 -7.53 -7.58
CA GLN A 82 -7.07 -6.21 -8.00
C GLN A 82 -6.19 -5.09 -7.43
N ASP A 83 -5.74 -5.21 -6.19
CA ASP A 83 -4.83 -4.24 -5.58
C ASP A 83 -3.52 -4.12 -6.37
N LEU A 84 -2.93 -5.26 -6.76
CA LEU A 84 -1.70 -5.28 -7.54
C LEU A 84 -1.86 -4.58 -8.90
N GLU A 85 -2.99 -4.75 -9.57
CA GLU A 85 -3.30 -4.03 -10.81
C GLU A 85 -3.35 -2.52 -10.56
N VAL A 86 -4.06 -2.08 -9.53
CA VAL A 86 -4.22 -0.66 -9.18
C VAL A 86 -2.88 -0.03 -8.79
N LEU A 87 -2.05 -0.73 -8.00
CA LEU A 87 -0.71 -0.31 -7.62
C LEU A 87 0.21 -0.18 -8.83
N TYR A 88 0.15 -1.14 -9.75
CA TYR A 88 0.94 -1.11 -10.98
C TYR A 88 0.53 0.05 -11.89
N GLN A 89 -0.77 0.27 -12.08
CA GLN A 89 -1.27 1.40 -12.88
C GLN A 89 -0.95 2.75 -12.25
N SER A 90 -0.98 2.85 -10.92
CA SER A 90 -0.77 4.12 -10.21
C SER A 90 0.70 4.49 -10.05
N GLY A 91 1.59 3.51 -9.83
CA GLY A 91 2.99 3.75 -9.45
C GLY A 91 4.02 2.94 -10.24
N GLY A 92 3.60 2.13 -11.22
CA GLY A 92 4.49 1.24 -11.98
C GLY A 92 5.22 0.23 -11.10
N VAL A 93 4.62 -0.13 -9.95
CA VAL A 93 5.30 -0.88 -8.89
C VAL A 93 4.45 -2.05 -8.41
N LEU A 94 5.14 -3.15 -8.09
CA LEU A 94 4.61 -4.28 -7.35
C LEU A 94 5.47 -4.48 -6.09
N PRO A 95 4.90 -4.99 -4.99
CA PRO A 95 5.69 -5.37 -3.82
C PRO A 95 6.78 -6.37 -4.18
N ALA A 96 8.02 -6.11 -3.75
CA ALA A 96 9.15 -7.02 -3.96
C ALA A 96 8.96 -8.35 -3.22
N ARG A 97 8.25 -8.31 -2.09
CA ARG A 97 7.85 -9.47 -1.31
C ARG A 97 6.39 -9.33 -0.88
N LEU A 98 5.55 -10.20 -1.42
CA LEU A 98 4.10 -10.23 -1.18
C LEU A 98 3.71 -11.55 -0.51
N VAL A 99 2.82 -11.48 0.46
CA VAL A 99 2.06 -12.62 0.99
C VAL A 99 0.58 -12.34 0.77
N ASP A 100 -0.08 -13.18 -0.04
CA ASP A 100 -1.53 -13.15 -0.19
C ASP A 100 -2.17 -14.15 0.78
N THR A 101 -2.91 -13.62 1.75
CA THR A 101 -3.56 -14.44 2.78
C THR A 101 -4.68 -15.31 2.24
N GLN A 102 -5.32 -14.97 1.11
CA GLN A 102 -6.30 -15.84 0.46
C GLN A 102 -5.63 -17.11 -0.05
N LEU A 103 -4.44 -16.98 -0.66
CA LEU A 103 -3.68 -18.13 -1.15
C LEU A 103 -3.10 -18.99 -0.02
N VAL A 104 -2.70 -18.37 1.08
CA VAL A 104 -2.20 -19.09 2.27
C VAL A 104 -3.30 -19.91 2.96
N ALA A 105 -4.55 -19.49 2.84
CA ALA A 105 -5.70 -20.18 3.45
C ALA A 105 -6.25 -21.36 2.62
N LEU A 106 -5.72 -21.61 1.42
CA LEU A 106 -6.04 -22.76 0.57
C LEU A 106 -5.27 -24.00 1.00
#